data_AF-A0A662D2E4-F1
#
_entry.id   AF-A0A662D2E4-F1
#
_cell.length_a   1.000
_cell.length_b   1.000
_cell.length_c   1.000
_cell.angle_alpha   90.00
_cell.angle_beta   90.00
_cell.angle_gamma   90.00
#
_symmetry.space_group_name_H-M   'P 1'
#
loop_
_entity.id
_entity.type
_entity.pdbx_description
1 polymer ?
#
loop_
_entity_poly.entity_id
_entity_poly.type
_entity_poly.pdbx_seq_one_letter_code
_entity_poly.pdbx_strand_id
1 'polypeptide(L)'
;MERNAVDAAMGTYSVTTPYGIVRIMNRGRVVQFELYDDIHQSRHNLVLYRYVKWLHDVKGVDRINCDHVSFPWLDRTMQLRRGSRKLDIVYEHKGRLHECELKTEREVGLDTTARQIQDYAKVCKNLIVLVPLSEVENMKNILKLINLDTRVKVDTYEVESW
;
A
#
# COMPACT_ATOMS: atom_id res chain seq x y z
N MET A 1 -14.47 -18.36 19.32
CA MET A 1 -13.89 -19.46 20.14
C MET A 1 -12.75 -20.06 19.35
N GLU A 2 -11.52 -19.69 19.68
CA GLU A 2 -10.31 -20.32 19.14
C GLU A 2 -10.22 -21.75 19.69
N ARG A 3 -10.01 -22.74 18.82
CA ARG A 3 -9.71 -24.11 19.23
C ARG A 3 -8.22 -24.36 19.02
N ASN A 4 -7.49 -24.39 20.12
CA ASN A 4 -6.11 -24.85 20.14
C ASN A 4 -6.12 -26.38 20.14
N ALA A 5 -5.58 -27.01 19.10
CA ALA A 5 -5.29 -28.44 19.11
C ALA A 5 -3.80 -28.61 19.44
N VAL A 6 -3.51 -29.30 20.54
CA VAL A 6 -2.14 -29.58 20.99
C VAL A 6 -1.86 -31.06 20.77
N ASP A 7 -1.12 -31.39 19.72
CA ASP A 7 -0.51 -32.72 19.59
C ASP A 7 0.77 -32.74 20.41
N ALA A 8 0.63 -33.14 21.68
CA ALA A 8 1.68 -33.14 22.68
C ALA A 8 2.87 -34.09 22.37
N ALA A 9 2.81 -34.88 21.30
CA ALA A 9 3.83 -35.87 20.98
C ALA A 9 5.06 -35.29 20.24
N MET A 10 5.02 -34.08 19.66
CA MET A 10 6.15 -33.55 18.85
C MET A 10 6.60 -32.10 19.13
N GLY A 11 6.06 -31.44 20.17
CA GLY A 11 6.45 -30.06 20.48
C GLY A 11 6.09 -29.06 19.37
N THR A 12 5.00 -29.37 18.64
CA THR A 12 4.42 -28.52 17.61
C THR A 12 3.20 -27.80 18.19
N TYR A 13 3.18 -26.48 18.09
CA TYR A 13 2.05 -25.64 18.44
C TYR A 13 1.50 -25.02 17.16
N SER A 14 0.20 -25.13 16.95
CA SER A 14 -0.49 -24.50 15.83
C SER A 14 -1.44 -23.44 16.34
N VAL A 15 -1.27 -22.20 15.87
CA VAL A 15 -2.21 -21.11 16.09
C VAL A 15 -2.91 -20.86 14.77
N THR A 16 -4.20 -21.18 14.74
CA THR A 16 -5.05 -20.90 13.60
C THR A 16 -5.69 -19.53 13.77
N THR A 17 -5.45 -18.65 12.80
CA THR A 17 -6.06 -17.33 12.73
C THR A 17 -7.04 -17.28 11.56
N PRO A 18 -7.90 -16.25 11.45
CA PRO A 18 -8.68 -16.00 10.24
C PRO A 18 -7.83 -15.78 8.98
N TYR A 19 -6.53 -15.55 9.14
CA TYR A 19 -5.58 -15.24 8.07
C TYR A 19 -4.56 -16.37 7.83
N GLY A 20 -4.86 -17.60 8.26
CA GLY A 20 -3.97 -18.74 8.07
C GLY A 20 -3.41 -19.29 9.37
N ILE A 21 -2.42 -20.15 9.25
CA ILE A 21 -1.92 -21.03 10.30
C ILE A 21 -0.46 -20.68 10.59
N VAL A 22 -0.17 -20.42 11.86
CA VAL A 22 1.21 -20.33 12.37
C VAL A 22 1.54 -21.67 13.03
N ARG A 23 2.58 -22.35 12.52
CA ARG A 23 3.12 -23.58 13.13
C ARG A 23 4.46 -23.26 13.79
N ILE A 24 4.53 -23.45 15.10
CA ILE A 24 5.75 -23.37 15.89
C ILE A 24 6.21 -24.79 16.17
N MET A 25 7.32 -25.21 15.58
CA MET A 25 7.85 -26.57 15.63
C MET A 25 9.21 -26.60 16.33
N ASN A 26 9.67 -27.79 16.72
CA ASN A 26 10.98 -28.02 17.33
C ASN A 26 11.22 -27.10 18.56
N ARG A 27 10.25 -27.10 19.50
CA ARG A 27 10.31 -26.30 20.74
C ARG A 27 10.57 -24.81 20.50
N GLY A 28 10.05 -24.26 19.40
CA GLY A 28 10.19 -22.83 19.07
C GLY A 28 11.33 -22.49 18.13
N ARG A 29 12.10 -23.48 17.65
CA ARG A 29 13.23 -23.23 16.74
C ARG A 29 12.83 -23.07 15.28
N VAL A 30 11.63 -23.51 14.91
CA VAL A 30 11.11 -23.37 13.54
C VAL A 30 9.73 -22.73 13.61
N VAL A 31 9.53 -21.65 12.85
CA VAL A 31 8.24 -20.99 12.69
C VAL A 31 7.87 -21.03 11.22
N GLN A 32 6.74 -21.66 10.90
CA GLN A 32 6.18 -21.73 9.56
C GLN A 32 4.85 -20.99 9.51
N PHE A 33 4.70 -20.13 8.50
CA PHE A 33 3.47 -19.43 8.20
C PHE A 33 2.84 -20.05 6.95
N GLU A 34 1.59 -20.48 7.06
CA GLU A 34 0.77 -20.91 5.94
C GLU A 34 -0.42 -19.95 5.85
N LEU A 35 -0.45 -19.13 4.81
CA LEU A 35 -1.55 -18.20 4.56
C LEU A 35 -2.66 -18.95 3.81
N TYR A 36 -3.92 -18.69 4.13
CA TYR A 36 -5.04 -19.27 3.38
C TYR A 36 -5.08 -18.74 1.94
N ASP A 37 -5.53 -19.57 1.00
CA ASP A 37 -5.59 -19.25 -0.42
C ASP A 37 -6.48 -18.02 -0.71
N ASP A 38 -7.47 -17.73 0.12
CA ASP A 38 -8.35 -16.56 0.00
C ASP A 38 -7.69 -15.26 0.47
N ILE A 39 -6.50 -15.34 1.09
CA ILE A 39 -5.59 -14.20 1.32
C ILE A 39 -4.84 -13.95 0.01
N HIS A 40 -5.62 -13.75 -1.06
CA HIS A 40 -5.11 -13.15 -2.27
C HIS A 40 -4.55 -11.78 -1.90
N GLN A 41 -3.27 -11.56 -2.16
CA GLN A 41 -2.78 -10.19 -2.22
C GLN A 41 -3.64 -9.45 -3.24
N SER A 42 -4.41 -8.46 -2.79
CA SER A 42 -5.20 -7.63 -3.69
C SER A 42 -4.26 -7.04 -4.76
N ARG A 43 -4.79 -6.85 -5.99
CA ARG A 43 -4.03 -6.20 -7.07
C ARG A 43 -3.42 -4.87 -6.57
N HIS A 44 -4.16 -4.15 -5.73
CA HIS A 44 -3.70 -2.94 -5.02
C HIS A 44 -2.42 -3.18 -4.20
N ASN A 45 -2.42 -4.18 -3.30
CA ASN A 45 -1.29 -4.46 -2.43
C ASN A 45 -0.05 -4.91 -3.22
N LEU A 46 -0.24 -5.71 -4.27
CA LEU A 46 0.87 -6.17 -5.11
C LEU A 46 1.53 -4.99 -5.84
N VAL A 47 0.72 -4.09 -6.41
CA VAL A 47 1.24 -2.89 -7.09
C VAL A 47 1.91 -1.96 -6.08
N LEU A 48 1.29 -1.75 -4.91
CA LEU A 48 1.86 -0.96 -3.82
C LEU A 48 3.23 -1.49 -3.40
N TYR A 49 3.36 -2.81 -3.21
CA TYR A 49 4.63 -3.47 -2.89
C TYR A 49 5.70 -3.16 -3.94
N ARG A 50 5.38 -3.37 -5.23
CA ARG A 50 6.32 -3.16 -6.34
C ARG A 50 6.77 -1.71 -6.44
N TYR A 51 5.83 -0.77 -6.36
CA TYR A 51 6.13 0.64 -6.46
C TYR A 51 6.98 1.14 -5.29
N VAL A 52 6.64 0.75 -4.06
CA VAL A 52 7.40 1.10 -2.86
C VAL A 52 8.82 0.53 -2.90
N LYS A 53 8.98 -0.73 -3.34
CA LYS A 53 10.30 -1.32 -3.55
C LYS A 53 11.12 -0.56 -4.60
N TRP A 54 10.50 -0.16 -5.72
CA TRP A 54 11.17 0.62 -6.76
C TRP A 54 11.58 2.02 -6.27
N LEU A 55 10.75 2.69 -5.47
CA LEU A 55 11.13 3.97 -4.85
C LEU A 55 12.42 3.83 -4.03
N HIS A 56 12.52 2.78 -3.23
CA HIS A 56 13.71 2.52 -2.43
C HIS A 56 14.91 2.11 -3.31
N ASP A 57 14.79 1.00 -4.03
CA ASP A 57 15.92 0.35 -4.70
C ASP A 57 16.42 1.11 -5.94
N VAL A 58 15.51 1.80 -6.66
CA VAL A 58 15.82 2.44 -7.95
C VAL A 58 15.86 3.96 -7.83
N LYS A 59 14.97 4.56 -7.04
CA LYS A 59 14.96 6.03 -6.84
C LYS A 59 15.79 6.51 -5.65
N GLY A 60 16.33 5.60 -4.84
CA GLY A 60 17.15 5.96 -3.68
C GLY A 60 16.37 6.80 -2.67
N VAL A 61 15.10 6.45 -2.45
CA VAL A 61 14.25 7.14 -1.49
C VAL A 61 14.36 6.42 -0.14
N ASP A 62 15.03 7.06 0.83
CA ASP A 62 15.31 6.43 2.13
C ASP A 62 14.18 6.63 3.15
N ARG A 63 13.41 7.73 3.03
CA ARG A 63 12.32 8.06 3.94
C ARG A 63 10.98 7.76 3.30
N ILE A 64 10.48 6.55 3.52
CA ILE A 64 9.21 6.08 2.97
C ILE A 64 8.38 5.46 4.10
N ASN A 65 7.08 5.75 4.12
CA ASN A 65 6.09 4.91 4.79
C ASN A 65 4.97 4.57 3.82
N CYS A 66 4.36 3.40 4.00
CA CYS A 66 3.22 2.96 3.21
C CYS A 66 2.24 2.12 4.04
N ASP A 67 1.00 2.03 3.57
CA ASP A 67 0.00 1.14 4.14
C ASP A 67 0.20 -0.30 3.66
N HIS A 68 -0.34 -1.27 4.40
CA HIS A 68 -0.51 -2.69 4.06
C HIS A 68 0.74 -3.51 3.70
N VAL A 69 1.88 -2.87 3.40
CA VAL A 69 3.14 -3.48 3.03
C VAL A 69 4.16 -3.24 4.13
N SER A 70 5.04 -4.22 4.35
CA SER A 70 6.11 -4.13 5.33
C SER A 70 7.46 -4.40 4.69
N PHE A 71 8.35 -3.42 4.79
CA PHE A 71 9.78 -3.57 4.54
C PHE A 71 10.55 -3.15 5.81
N PRO A 72 11.73 -3.76 6.08
CA PRO A 72 12.54 -3.42 7.26
C PRO A 72 12.99 -1.96 7.33
N TRP A 73 13.06 -1.29 6.18
CA TRP A 73 13.57 0.08 6.03
C TRP A 73 12.48 1.16 6.04
N LEU A 74 11.20 0.81 6.22
CA LEU A 74 10.14 1.82 6.25
C LEU A 74 10.24 2.72 7.48
N ASP A 75 10.21 4.03 7.26
CA ASP A 75 10.16 5.04 8.32
C ASP A 75 8.73 5.16 8.86
N ARG A 76 8.40 4.30 9.83
CA ARG A 76 7.07 4.28 10.47
C ARG A 76 6.76 5.54 11.29
N THR A 77 7.71 6.46 11.46
CA THR A 77 7.45 7.76 12.12
C THR A 77 6.70 8.73 11.20
N MET A 78 6.76 8.53 9.87
CA MET A 78 6.02 9.35 8.91
C MET A 78 4.53 9.02 8.96
N GLN A 79 3.69 10.01 9.28
CA GLN A 79 2.25 9.78 9.35
C GLN A 79 1.65 9.59 7.95
N LEU A 80 0.83 8.56 7.78
CA LEU A 80 0.03 8.33 6.56
C LEU A 80 -1.32 9.04 6.59
N ARG A 81 -1.81 9.39 7.78
CA ARG A 81 -3.12 10.04 7.96
C ARG A 81 -3.08 11.48 7.46
N ARG A 82 -4.10 11.87 6.68
CA ARG A 82 -4.36 13.21 6.18
C ARG A 82 -5.82 13.55 6.43
N GLY A 83 -6.06 14.39 7.45
CA GLY A 83 -7.41 14.61 7.96
C GLY A 83 -8.04 13.30 8.44
N SER A 84 -9.23 12.98 7.94
CA SER A 84 -9.96 11.75 8.30
C SER A 84 -9.49 10.51 7.53
N ARG A 85 -8.67 10.66 6.49
CA ARG A 85 -8.28 9.59 5.56
C ARG A 85 -6.82 9.19 5.75
N LYS A 86 -6.43 8.05 5.18
CA LYS A 86 -5.06 7.50 5.24
C LYS A 86 -4.59 7.24 3.82
N LEU A 87 -3.43 7.79 3.48
CA LEU A 87 -2.78 7.60 2.17
C LEU A 87 -2.14 6.22 2.08
N ASP A 88 -1.99 5.73 0.84
CA ASP A 88 -1.26 4.50 0.55
C ASP A 88 0.25 4.65 0.78
N ILE A 89 0.84 5.80 0.41
CA ILE A 89 2.29 6.05 0.54
C ILE A 89 2.54 7.50 0.93
N VAL A 90 3.52 7.72 1.80
CA VAL A 90 4.14 9.03 2.01
C VAL A 90 5.65 8.83 1.96
N TYR A 91 6.36 9.64 1.18
CA TYR A 91 7.81 9.58 1.12
C TYR A 91 8.46 10.95 0.98
N GLU A 92 9.73 11.07 1.33
CA GLU A 92 10.52 12.28 1.10
C GLU A 92 11.60 12.02 0.06
N HIS A 93 11.60 12.81 -1.01
CA HIS A 93 12.63 12.72 -2.05
C HIS A 93 13.11 14.13 -2.41
N LYS A 94 14.44 14.34 -2.40
CA LYS A 94 15.07 15.63 -2.71
C LYS A 94 14.49 16.79 -1.87
N GLY A 95 14.28 16.55 -0.57
CA GLY A 95 13.78 17.54 0.38
C GLY A 95 12.30 17.91 0.22
N ARG A 96 11.53 17.13 -0.54
CA ARG A 96 10.08 17.33 -0.73
C ARG A 96 9.32 16.12 -0.23
N LEU A 97 8.27 16.39 0.54
CA LEU A 97 7.29 15.38 0.92
C LEU A 97 6.38 15.09 -0.28
N HIS A 98 6.20 13.82 -0.59
CA HIS A 98 5.29 13.29 -1.61
C HIS A 98 4.23 12.45 -0.91
N GLU A 99 2.99 12.65 -1.31
CA GLU A 99 1.81 12.10 -0.67
C GLU A 99 1.01 11.37 -1.74
N CYS A 100 0.99 10.04 -1.71
CA CYS A 100 0.45 9.26 -2.82
C CYS A 100 -0.77 8.44 -2.43
N GLU A 101 -1.73 8.41 -3.35
CA GLU A 101 -2.88 7.52 -3.34
C GLU A 101 -2.87 6.71 -4.63
N LEU A 102 -3.04 5.40 -4.52
CA LEU A 102 -3.07 4.47 -5.64
C LEU A 102 -4.52 4.19 -6.05
N LYS A 103 -4.78 4.14 -7.35
CA LYS A 103 -6.07 3.73 -7.91
C LYS A 103 -5.89 2.74 -9.03
N THR A 104 -6.62 1.64 -8.96
CA THR A 104 -6.71 0.65 -10.04
C THR A 104 -7.63 1.13 -11.15
N GLU A 105 -7.56 0.49 -12.33
CA GLU A 105 -8.44 0.76 -13.49
C GLU A 105 -9.93 0.80 -13.12
N ARG A 106 -10.36 -0.05 -12.18
CA ARG A 106 -11.76 -0.14 -11.74
C ARG A 106 -12.21 1.05 -10.89
N GLU A 107 -11.26 1.77 -10.30
CA GLU A 107 -11.53 2.89 -9.40
C GLU A 107 -11.44 4.23 -10.11
N VAL A 108 -10.70 4.31 -11.22
CA VAL A 108 -10.61 5.53 -12.03
C VAL A 108 -12.00 5.82 -12.64
N GLY A 109 -12.44 7.08 -12.51
CA GLY A 109 -13.75 7.52 -13.01
C GLY A 109 -14.92 7.35 -12.02
N LEU A 110 -14.71 6.70 -10.87
CA LEU A 110 -15.77 6.62 -9.85
C LEU A 110 -15.95 7.95 -9.10
N ASP A 111 -17.21 8.33 -8.85
CA ASP A 111 -17.56 9.50 -8.04
C ASP A 111 -16.99 9.44 -6.61
N THR A 112 -16.86 8.23 -6.06
CA THR A 112 -16.21 7.99 -4.77
C THR A 112 -14.73 8.36 -4.80
N THR A 113 -14.03 7.99 -5.87
CA THR A 113 -12.62 8.35 -6.10
C THR A 113 -12.46 9.86 -6.26
N ALA A 114 -13.32 10.51 -7.04
CA ALA A 114 -13.28 11.97 -7.22
C ALA A 114 -13.48 12.70 -5.89
N ARG A 115 -14.47 12.31 -5.08
CA ARG A 115 -14.71 12.88 -3.74
C ARG A 115 -13.52 12.65 -2.80
N GLN A 116 -12.93 11.45 -2.83
CA GLN A 116 -11.77 11.14 -2.01
C GLN A 116 -10.57 12.04 -2.36
N ILE A 117 -10.30 12.22 -3.65
CA ILE A 117 -9.21 13.10 -4.12
C ILE A 117 -9.48 14.56 -3.72
N GLN A 118 -10.73 15.04 -3.82
CA GLN A 118 -11.10 16.36 -3.34
C GLN A 118 -10.85 16.55 -1.84
N ASP A 119 -11.13 15.52 -1.03
CA ASP A 119 -10.85 15.56 0.40
C ASP A 119 -9.34 15.59 0.70
N TYR A 120 -8.54 14.77 0.01
CA TYR A 120 -7.08 14.82 0.15
C TYR A 120 -6.50 16.15 -0.31
N ALA A 121 -6.98 16.71 -1.43
CA ALA A 121 -6.47 17.96 -1.97
C ALA A 121 -6.62 19.13 -0.97
N LYS A 122 -7.57 19.08 -0.04
CA LYS A 122 -7.74 20.10 1.02
C LYS A 122 -6.61 20.09 2.06
N VAL A 123 -5.93 18.96 2.26
CA VAL A 123 -5.00 18.73 3.38
C VAL A 123 -3.59 18.34 2.96
N CYS A 124 -3.43 17.72 1.79
CA CYS A 124 -2.14 17.34 1.24
C CYS A 124 -1.45 18.55 0.60
N LYS A 125 -0.12 18.61 0.72
CA LYS A 125 0.72 19.65 0.12
C LYS A 125 1.15 19.26 -1.29
N ASN A 126 1.50 17.99 -1.51
CA ASN A 126 2.00 17.47 -2.79
C ASN A 126 1.35 16.11 -3.09
N LEU A 127 0.04 16.13 -3.34
CA LEU A 127 -0.72 14.93 -3.67
C LEU A 127 -0.35 14.41 -5.06
N ILE A 128 -0.08 13.11 -5.15
CA ILE A 128 0.13 12.36 -6.39
C ILE A 128 -0.89 11.23 -6.42
N VAL A 129 -1.69 11.15 -7.48
CA VAL A 129 -2.55 9.99 -7.74
C VAL A 129 -1.81 9.06 -8.67
N LEU A 130 -1.50 7.86 -8.17
CA LEU A 130 -0.83 6.80 -8.90
C LEU A 130 -1.86 5.91 -9.58
N VAL A 131 -1.80 5.80 -10.90
CA VAL A 131 -2.74 5.02 -11.71
C VAL A 131 -1.98 4.07 -12.66
N PRO A 132 -2.63 3.09 -13.29
CA PRO A 132 -2.01 2.37 -14.40
C PRO A 132 -1.70 3.32 -15.56
N LEU A 133 -0.70 3.01 -16.39
CA LEU A 133 -0.26 3.90 -17.47
C LEU A 133 -1.40 4.23 -18.44
N SER A 134 -2.26 3.25 -18.73
CA SER A 134 -3.46 3.41 -19.57
C SER A 134 -4.45 4.46 -19.06
N GLU A 135 -4.46 4.72 -17.75
CA GLU A 135 -5.42 5.61 -17.08
C GLU A 135 -4.85 7.01 -16.77
N VAL A 136 -3.58 7.28 -17.09
CA VAL A 136 -2.94 8.56 -16.76
C VAL A 136 -3.68 9.75 -17.39
N GLU A 137 -4.01 9.68 -18.68
CA GLU A 137 -4.73 10.76 -19.36
C GLU A 137 -6.18 10.86 -18.91
N ASN A 138 -6.83 9.72 -18.61
CA ASN A 138 -8.19 9.71 -18.07
C ASN A 138 -8.25 10.41 -16.70
N MET A 139 -7.34 10.05 -15.79
CA MET A 139 -7.24 10.68 -14.48
C MET A 139 -6.93 12.18 -14.58
N LYS A 140 -6.03 12.60 -15.48
CA LYS A 140 -5.78 14.03 -15.72
C LYS A 140 -7.04 14.78 -16.17
N ASN A 141 -7.85 14.18 -17.05
CA ASN A 141 -9.11 14.78 -17.49
C ASN A 141 -10.13 14.87 -16.36
N ILE A 142 -10.24 13.84 -15.52
CA ILE A 142 -11.08 13.87 -14.31
C ILE A 142 -10.64 15.01 -13.38
N LEU A 143 -9.34 15.15 -13.12
CA LEU A 143 -8.81 16.23 -12.29
C LEU A 143 -9.14 17.62 -12.84
N LYS A 144 -9.10 17.82 -14.17
CA LYS A 144 -9.53 19.08 -14.80
C LYS A 144 -11.01 19.34 -14.57
N LEU A 145 -11.87 18.34 -14.76
CA LEU A 145 -13.33 18.47 -14.55
C LEU A 145 -13.68 18.87 -13.11
N ILE A 146 -12.88 18.44 -12.13
CA ILE A 146 -13.07 18.78 -10.72
C ILE A 146 -12.16 19.93 -10.23
N ASN A 147 -11.50 20.65 -11.15
CA ASN A 147 -10.62 21.81 -10.90
C ASN A 147 -9.45 21.54 -9.92
N LEU A 148 -8.81 20.38 -10.04
CA LEU A 148 -7.67 19.96 -9.21
C LEU A 148 -6.38 19.70 -10.00
N ASP A 149 -6.39 19.90 -11.32
CA ASP A 149 -5.28 19.64 -12.25
C ASP A 149 -3.99 20.42 -11.94
N THR A 150 -4.09 21.56 -11.27
CA THR A 150 -2.94 22.36 -10.82
C THR A 150 -2.44 21.99 -9.42
N ARG A 151 -3.25 21.27 -8.63
CA ARG A 151 -2.97 20.94 -7.22
C ARG A 151 -2.58 19.47 -7.01
N VAL A 152 -3.01 18.60 -7.91
CA VAL A 152 -2.83 17.16 -7.81
C VAL A 152 -2.08 16.68 -9.04
N LYS A 153 -0.99 15.96 -8.82
CA LYS A 153 -0.23 15.34 -9.89
C LYS A 153 -0.76 13.95 -10.18
N VAL A 154 -0.61 13.52 -11.42
CA VAL A 154 -0.89 12.13 -11.84
C VAL A 154 0.42 11.52 -12.28
N ASP A 155 0.70 10.32 -11.81
CA ASP A 155 1.85 9.52 -12.24
C ASP A 155 1.44 8.05 -12.36
N THR A 156 2.31 7.23 -12.95
CA THR A 156 2.07 5.80 -13.09
C THR A 156 2.78 5.00 -12.01
N TYR A 157 2.13 3.92 -11.54
CA TYR A 157 2.80 2.91 -10.72
C TYR A 157 3.43 1.78 -11.55
N GLU A 158 3.24 1.79 -12.87
CA GLU A 158 3.83 0.81 -13.78
C GLU A 158 5.26 1.22 -14.08
N VAL A 159 6.16 0.77 -13.21
CA VAL A 159 7.58 1.08 -13.23
C VAL A 159 8.37 -0.08 -13.79
N GLU A 160 9.33 0.20 -14.68
CA GLU A 160 10.25 -0.81 -15.19
C GLU A 160 11.17 -1.30 -14.08
N SER A 161 11.14 -2.60 -13.84
CA SER A 161 12.13 -3.30 -13.02
C SER A 161 13.24 -3.81 -13.94
N TRP A 162 14.46 -3.32 -13.73
CA TRP A 162 15.69 -3.86 -14.35
C TRP A 162 16.30 -4.93 -13.45
#